data_AF-A0A529VSP7-F1
#
_entry.id   AF-A0A529VSP7-F1
#
_cell.length_a   1.000
_cell.length_b   1.000
_cell.length_c   1.000
_cell.angle_alpha   90.00
_cell.angle_beta   90.00
_cell.angle_gamma   90.00
#
_symmetry.space_group_name_H-M   'P 1'
#
loop_
_entity.id
_entity.type
_entity.pdbx_description
1 polymer ?
#
loop_
_entity_poly.entity_id
_entity_poly.type
_entity_poly.pdbx_seq_one_letter_code
_entity_poly.pdbx_strand_id
1 'polypeptide(L)'
;RLAAWADLLVEGFRPGVMERLGLGPDILLQHNPALIYGRLTGFGQDGPLSGRAGHDITYLAYAGLLHAIGRKDAPPVPPLNLVADQGGGAMMLIAGVLAALFQRSLTGKGQVVDASMIEGASMLAAPIHAYMAAGLWSD
;
A
#
# COMPACT_ATOMS: atom_id res chain seq x y z
N ARG A 1 -0.67 -17.47 18.74
CA ARG A 1 -0.85 -17.08 20.16
C ARG A 1 -0.85 -15.57 20.33
N LEU A 2 0.16 -14.83 19.88
CA LEU A 2 0.19 -13.35 19.98
C LEU A 2 -1.00 -12.68 19.26
N ALA A 3 -1.29 -13.10 18.03
CA ALA A 3 -2.41 -12.57 17.24
C ALA A 3 -3.80 -12.75 17.87
N ALA A 4 -3.96 -13.66 18.84
CA ALA A 4 -5.25 -13.90 19.50
C ALA A 4 -5.67 -12.76 20.43
N TRP A 5 -4.73 -11.91 20.85
CA TRP A 5 -4.97 -10.77 21.73
C TRP A 5 -4.46 -9.44 21.17
N ALA A 6 -3.79 -9.48 20.02
CA ALA A 6 -3.32 -8.28 19.35
C ALA A 6 -4.49 -7.51 18.72
N ASP A 7 -4.41 -6.18 18.75
CA ASP A 7 -5.34 -5.30 18.03
C ASP A 7 -5.05 -5.25 16.53
N LEU A 8 -3.77 -5.33 16.18
CA LEU A 8 -3.25 -5.13 14.84
C LEU A 8 -2.11 -6.10 14.57
N LEU A 9 -2.13 -6.69 13.37
CA LEU A 9 -0.98 -7.36 12.76
C LEU A 9 -0.65 -6.59 11.48
N VAL A 10 0.63 -6.26 11.28
CA VAL A 10 1.12 -5.68 10.02
C VAL A 10 2.13 -6.62 9.39
N GLU A 11 1.98 -6.87 8.10
CA GLU A 11 2.92 -7.68 7.32
C GLU A 11 3.16 -7.07 5.94
N GLY A 12 4.37 -7.28 5.42
CA GLY A 12 4.78 -6.80 4.09
C GLY A 12 5.46 -7.89 3.26
N PHE A 13 5.05 -9.14 3.46
CA PHE A 13 5.51 -10.25 2.65
C PHE A 13 4.80 -10.24 1.29
N ARG A 14 5.32 -11.04 0.36
CA ARG A 14 4.61 -11.27 -0.91
C ARG A 14 3.25 -11.94 -0.65
N PRO A 15 2.24 -11.66 -1.50
CA PRO A 15 0.95 -12.35 -1.43
C PRO A 15 1.12 -13.87 -1.35
N GLY A 16 0.35 -14.51 -0.46
CA GLY A 16 0.39 -15.94 -0.22
C GLY A 16 1.45 -16.42 0.79
N VAL A 17 2.42 -15.59 1.21
CA VAL A 17 3.45 -16.02 2.19
C VAL A 17 2.80 -16.31 3.55
N MET A 18 1.98 -15.40 4.07
CA MET A 18 1.35 -15.56 5.37
C MET A 18 0.37 -16.72 5.39
N GLU A 19 -0.34 -16.95 4.28
CA GLU A 19 -1.22 -18.08 4.05
C GLU A 19 -0.45 -19.41 4.12
N ARG A 20 0.71 -19.51 3.45
CA ARG A 20 1.57 -20.71 3.52
C ARG A 20 2.16 -20.96 4.91
N LEU A 21 2.33 -19.91 5.71
CA LEU A 21 2.77 -20.02 7.11
C LEU A 21 1.63 -20.39 8.07
N GLY A 22 0.39 -20.51 7.59
CA GLY A 22 -0.79 -20.73 8.44
C GLY A 22 -1.18 -19.50 9.28
N LEU A 23 -0.71 -18.33 8.87
CA LEU A 23 -0.92 -17.04 9.55
C LEU A 23 -1.71 -16.06 8.67
N GLY A 24 -2.38 -16.54 7.62
CA GLY A 24 -3.20 -15.71 6.73
C GLY A 24 -4.45 -15.13 7.43
N PRO A 25 -5.07 -14.10 6.82
CA PRO A 25 -6.18 -13.38 7.43
C PRO A 25 -7.39 -14.28 7.73
N ASP A 26 -7.75 -15.20 6.83
CA ASP A 26 -8.89 -16.11 7.02
C ASP A 26 -8.77 -16.96 8.29
N ILE A 27 -7.55 -17.40 8.60
CA ILE A 27 -7.28 -18.20 9.80
C ILE A 27 -7.27 -17.30 11.04
N LEU A 28 -6.55 -16.18 10.98
CA LEU A 28 -6.39 -15.33 12.16
C LEU A 28 -7.68 -14.60 12.56
N LEU A 29 -8.51 -14.20 11.60
CA LEU A 29 -9.82 -13.57 11.87
C LEU A 29 -10.85 -14.54 12.44
N GLN A 30 -10.75 -15.84 12.15
CA GLN A 30 -11.57 -16.86 12.84
C GLN A 30 -11.24 -16.95 14.33
N HIS A 31 -9.96 -16.78 14.69
CA HIS A 31 -9.51 -16.84 16.08
C HIS A 31 -9.64 -15.50 16.83
N ASN A 32 -9.46 -14.38 16.14
CA ASN A 32 -9.64 -13.04 16.68
C ASN A 32 -10.45 -12.20 15.68
N PRO A 33 -11.80 -12.25 15.76
CA PRO A 33 -12.68 -11.50 14.86
C PRO A 33 -12.56 -9.97 14.96
N ALA A 34 -11.89 -9.46 16.00
CA ALA A 34 -11.62 -8.03 16.20
C ALA A 34 -10.24 -7.59 15.66
N LEU A 35 -9.42 -8.52 15.13
CA LEU A 35 -8.09 -8.23 14.62
C LEU A 35 -8.17 -7.34 13.37
N ILE A 36 -7.38 -6.27 13.35
CA ILE A 36 -7.09 -5.55 12.10
C ILE A 36 -5.86 -6.19 11.48
N TYR A 37 -5.99 -6.64 10.24
CA TYR A 37 -4.91 -7.30 9.51
C TYR A 37 -4.41 -6.38 8.40
N GLY A 38 -3.32 -5.67 8.65
CA GLY A 38 -2.70 -4.76 7.69
C GLY A 38 -1.70 -5.47 6.79
N ARG A 39 -1.87 -5.34 5.47
CA ARG A 39 -0.98 -5.85 4.44
C ARG A 39 -0.40 -4.68 3.66
N LEU A 40 0.92 -4.60 3.58
CA LEU A 40 1.59 -3.57 2.80
C LEU A 40 2.45 -4.21 1.72
N THR A 41 2.03 -4.09 0.47
CA THR A 41 2.74 -4.68 -0.66
C THR A 41 3.06 -3.65 -1.73
N GLY A 42 3.86 -4.04 -2.71
CA GLY A 42 4.15 -3.20 -3.86
C GLY A 42 2.94 -3.00 -4.78
N PHE A 43 2.35 -4.12 -5.20
CA PHE A 43 1.34 -4.18 -6.27
C PHE A 43 -0.07 -4.61 -5.81
N GLY A 44 -0.28 -4.80 -4.51
CA GLY A 44 -1.55 -5.31 -3.97
C GLY A 44 -1.56 -6.84 -3.82
N GLN A 45 -2.61 -7.37 -3.21
CA GLN A 45 -2.80 -8.81 -3.05
C GLN A 45 -3.21 -9.54 -4.34
N ASP A 46 -3.78 -8.83 -5.29
CA ASP A 46 -4.42 -9.36 -6.48
C ASP A 46 -3.94 -8.69 -7.79
N GLY A 47 -4.50 -9.16 -8.90
CA GLY A 47 -4.09 -8.71 -10.24
C GLY A 47 -2.77 -9.32 -10.74
N PRO A 48 -2.40 -9.01 -12.00
CA PRO A 48 -1.32 -9.71 -12.71
C PRO A 48 0.08 -9.39 -12.18
N LEU A 49 0.24 -8.32 -11.39
CA LEU A 49 1.52 -7.87 -10.83
C LEU A 49 1.71 -8.23 -9.36
N SER A 50 0.71 -8.77 -8.66
CA SER A 50 0.77 -9.12 -7.23
C SER A 50 1.97 -10.00 -6.86
N GLY A 51 2.36 -10.93 -7.73
CA GLY A 51 3.53 -11.81 -7.53
C GLY A 51 4.89 -11.18 -7.89
N ARG A 52 4.89 -9.98 -8.50
CA ARG A 52 6.09 -9.35 -9.06
C ARG A 52 6.93 -8.68 -7.97
N ALA A 53 8.24 -8.89 -8.05
CA ALA A 53 9.19 -8.19 -7.19
C ALA A 53 9.33 -6.71 -7.59
N GLY A 54 9.58 -5.85 -6.61
CA GLY A 54 9.86 -4.44 -6.82
C GLY A 54 10.44 -3.79 -5.57
N HIS A 55 10.85 -2.54 -5.74
CA HIS A 55 11.22 -1.60 -4.69
C HIS A 55 10.54 -0.25 -5.01
N ASP A 56 10.63 0.72 -4.10
CA ASP A 56 10.05 2.07 -4.27
C ASP A 56 10.10 2.59 -5.72
N ILE A 57 11.30 2.66 -6.30
CA ILE A 57 11.54 3.15 -7.67
C ILE A 57 10.71 2.42 -8.73
N THR A 58 10.42 1.13 -8.54
CA THR A 58 9.58 0.34 -9.45
C THR A 58 8.16 0.86 -9.40
N TYR A 59 7.57 0.95 -8.22
CA TYR A 59 6.18 1.39 -8.05
C TYR A 59 6.02 2.86 -8.46
N LEU A 60 7.02 3.69 -8.13
CA LEU A 60 7.09 5.08 -8.56
C LEU A 60 7.13 5.23 -10.09
N ALA A 61 7.86 4.35 -10.79
CA ALA A 61 7.89 4.33 -12.24
C ALA A 61 6.55 3.90 -12.84
N TYR A 62 5.93 2.85 -12.30
CA TYR A 62 4.61 2.39 -12.75
C TYR A 62 3.51 3.43 -12.49
N ALA A 63 3.63 4.24 -11.45
CA ALA A 63 2.71 5.34 -11.14
C ALA A 63 2.93 6.59 -12.03
N GLY A 64 3.93 6.60 -12.93
CA GLY A 64 4.29 7.75 -13.76
C GLY A 64 5.09 8.85 -13.04
N LEU A 65 5.09 8.85 -11.71
CA LEU A 65 5.76 9.89 -10.91
C LEU A 65 7.28 9.94 -11.08
N LEU A 66 7.94 8.82 -11.39
CA LEU A 66 9.37 8.86 -11.66
C LEU A 66 9.66 9.75 -12.88
N HIS A 67 8.83 9.69 -13.92
CA HIS A 67 9.03 10.49 -15.12
C HIS A 67 8.91 12.00 -14.83
N ALA A 68 7.99 12.37 -13.95
CA ALA A 68 7.74 13.76 -13.57
C ALA A 68 8.79 14.38 -12.62
N ILE A 69 9.79 13.61 -12.16
CA ILE A 69 10.78 14.07 -11.16
C ILE A 69 12.18 14.08 -11.77
N GLY A 70 12.69 15.28 -12.02
CA GLY A 70 14.05 15.49 -12.49
C GLY A 70 14.20 16.77 -13.28
N ARG A 71 15.33 16.89 -13.98
CA ARG A 71 15.54 17.94 -14.98
C ARG A 71 15.10 17.39 -16.33
N LYS A 72 14.43 18.21 -17.15
CA LYS A 72 13.87 17.84 -18.46
C LYS A 72 14.83 17.04 -19.36
N ASP A 73 16.09 17.45 -19.42
CA ASP A 73 17.09 16.84 -20.31
C ASP A 73 18.07 15.92 -19.55
N ALA A 74 17.63 15.35 -18.43
CA ALA A 74 18.40 14.40 -17.64
C ALA A 74 17.56 13.15 -17.33
N PRO A 75 18.19 12.01 -17.04
CA PRO A 75 17.48 10.86 -16.52
C PRO A 75 16.68 11.22 -15.24
N PRO A 76 15.49 10.63 -15.04
CA PRO A 76 14.75 10.77 -13.80
C PRO A 76 15.60 10.51 -12.56
N VAL A 77 15.37 11.31 -11.51
CA VAL A 77 16.05 11.15 -10.22
C VAL A 77 15.05 10.59 -9.22
N PRO A 78 15.26 9.38 -8.68
CA PRO A 78 14.40 8.84 -7.64
C PRO A 78 14.45 9.77 -6.40
N PRO A 79 13.31 10.27 -5.91
CA PRO A 79 13.23 11.13 -4.72
C PRO A 79 13.41 10.31 -3.44
N LEU A 80 14.56 9.65 -3.30
CA LEU A 80 14.82 8.60 -2.31
C LEU A 80 13.69 7.55 -2.38
N ASN A 81 13.21 7.08 -1.23
CA ASN A 81 12.01 6.26 -1.10
C ASN A 81 10.85 6.99 -0.39
N LEU A 82 10.78 8.32 -0.55
CA LEU A 82 9.79 9.13 0.16
C LEU A 82 8.38 9.00 -0.42
N VAL A 83 8.26 8.63 -1.70
CA VAL A 83 7.00 8.72 -2.42
C VAL A 83 6.24 7.41 -2.40
N ALA A 84 6.82 6.29 -2.84
CA ALA A 84 6.07 5.04 -2.91
C ALA A 84 6.11 4.27 -1.58
N ASP A 85 7.27 4.11 -0.93
CA ASP A 85 7.38 3.41 0.35
C ASP A 85 6.69 4.19 1.48
N GLN A 86 6.97 5.49 1.59
CA GLN A 86 6.47 6.30 2.70
C GLN A 86 5.09 6.90 2.40
N GLY A 87 5.01 7.88 1.51
CA GLY A 87 3.75 8.60 1.24
C GLY A 87 2.64 7.71 0.67
N GLY A 88 2.97 6.86 -0.31
CA GLY A 88 2.04 5.95 -0.98
C GLY A 88 1.83 4.62 -0.25
N GLY A 89 2.82 4.16 0.53
CA GLY A 89 2.76 2.88 1.21
C GLY A 89 2.37 3.02 2.67
N ALA A 90 3.34 3.37 3.50
CA ALA A 90 3.20 3.40 4.95
C ALA A 90 2.07 4.35 5.41
N MET A 91 1.98 5.56 4.83
CA MET A 91 0.94 6.51 5.20
C MET A 91 -0.46 6.05 4.78
N MET A 92 -0.60 5.36 3.64
CA MET A 92 -1.87 4.77 3.23
C MET A 92 -2.30 3.63 4.15
N LEU A 93 -1.35 2.76 4.53
CA LEU A 93 -1.63 1.71 5.50
C LEU A 93 -2.05 2.30 6.85
N ILE A 94 -1.34 3.31 7.36
CA ILE A 94 -1.70 3.99 8.62
C ILE A 94 -3.11 4.56 8.53
N ALA A 95 -3.45 5.26 7.45
CA ALA A 95 -4.80 5.80 7.25
C ALA A 95 -5.87 4.69 7.24
N GLY A 96 -5.62 3.60 6.51
CA GLY A 96 -6.53 2.44 6.46
C GLY A 96 -6.70 1.75 7.81
N VAL A 97 -5.61 1.57 8.56
CA VAL A 97 -5.65 0.98 9.91
C VAL A 97 -6.41 1.88 10.89
N LEU A 98 -6.19 3.20 10.86
CA LEU A 98 -6.93 4.13 11.71
C LEU A 98 -8.43 4.14 11.37
N ALA A 99 -8.78 4.09 10.07
CA ALA A 99 -10.17 3.95 9.64
C ALA A 99 -10.78 2.62 10.11
N ALA A 100 -10.02 1.52 10.03
CA ALA A 100 -10.44 0.22 10.52
C ALA A 100 -10.62 0.19 12.05
N LEU A 101 -9.73 0.86 12.81
CA LEU A 101 -9.87 1.03 14.26
C LEU A 101 -11.13 1.81 14.61
N PHE A 102 -11.42 2.90 13.88
CA PHE A 102 -12.64 3.67 14.06
C PHE A 102 -13.89 2.81 13.79
N GLN A 103 -13.93 2.11 12.66
CA GLN A 103 -15.04 1.22 12.29
C GLN A 103 -15.21 0.07 13.32
N ARG A 104 -14.11 -0.49 13.82
CA ARG A 104 -14.11 -1.51 14.87
C ARG A 104 -14.68 -0.97 16.18
N SER A 105 -14.43 0.29 16.52
CA SER A 105 -15.01 0.89 17.73
C SER A 105 -16.54 0.95 17.71
N LEU A 106 -17.14 0.96 16.52
CA LEU A 106 -18.59 0.98 16.32
C LEU A 106 -19.20 -0.43 16.20
N THR A 107 -18.44 -1.40 15.68
CA THR A 107 -18.98 -2.71 15.29
C THR A 107 -18.42 -3.89 16.09
N GLY A 108 -17.31 -3.68 16.81
CA GLY A 108 -16.54 -4.72 17.46
C GLY A 108 -15.78 -5.67 16.52
N LYS A 109 -15.85 -5.46 15.19
CA LYS A 109 -15.26 -6.34 14.18
C LYS A 109 -14.03 -5.71 13.54
N GLY A 110 -13.01 -6.54 13.33
CA GLY A 110 -11.84 -6.22 12.56
C GLY A 110 -12.05 -6.45 11.06
N GLN A 111 -11.00 -6.23 10.28
CA GLN A 111 -11.00 -6.39 8.83
C GLN A 111 -9.57 -6.45 8.29
N VAL A 112 -9.42 -6.83 7.03
CA VAL A 112 -8.16 -6.74 6.30
C VAL A 112 -8.02 -5.34 5.70
N VAL A 113 -6.87 -4.71 5.91
CA VAL A 113 -6.48 -3.48 5.23
C VAL A 113 -5.39 -3.87 4.23
N ASP A 114 -5.72 -3.91 2.94
CA ASP A 114 -4.75 -4.06 1.86
C ASP A 114 -4.31 -2.69 1.38
N ALA A 115 -3.03 -2.37 1.51
CA ALA A 115 -2.42 -1.16 1.01
C ALA A 115 -1.32 -1.54 0.02
N SER A 116 -1.39 -0.97 -1.19
CA SER A 116 -0.34 -1.12 -2.18
C SER A 116 0.39 0.19 -2.46
N MET A 117 1.73 0.10 -2.57
CA MET A 117 2.56 1.26 -2.89
C MET A 117 2.22 1.84 -4.26
N ILE A 118 1.82 1.01 -5.23
CA ILE A 118 1.40 1.47 -6.55
C ILE A 118 0.11 2.29 -6.51
N GLU A 119 -0.92 1.85 -5.78
CA GLU A 119 -2.18 2.59 -5.66
C GLU A 119 -1.98 3.89 -4.90
N GLY A 120 -1.24 3.85 -3.79
CA GLY A 120 -0.96 5.05 -3.02
C GLY A 120 -0.10 6.06 -3.77
N ALA A 121 0.95 5.61 -4.48
CA ALA A 121 1.74 6.50 -5.34
C ALA A 121 0.88 7.08 -6.47
N SER A 122 0.01 6.28 -7.09
CA SER A 122 -0.92 6.74 -8.13
C SER A 122 -1.93 7.75 -7.59
N MET A 123 -2.40 7.57 -6.35
CA MET A 123 -3.28 8.52 -5.67
C MET A 123 -2.56 9.86 -5.42
N LEU A 124 -1.30 9.82 -4.97
CA LEU A 124 -0.49 11.03 -4.81
C LEU A 124 -0.20 11.73 -6.16
N ALA A 125 -0.13 10.97 -7.25
CA ALA A 125 0.05 11.49 -8.61
C ALA A 125 -1.22 12.14 -9.19
N ALA A 126 -2.40 11.86 -8.63
CA ALA A 126 -3.68 12.26 -9.22
C ALA A 126 -3.79 13.75 -9.56
N PRO A 127 -3.34 14.71 -8.71
CA PRO A 127 -3.36 16.13 -9.06
C PRO A 127 -2.47 16.46 -10.26
N ILE A 128 -1.31 15.83 -10.38
CA ILE A 128 -0.37 16.05 -11.50
C ILE A 128 -0.96 15.51 -12.80
N HIS A 129 -1.52 14.29 -12.76
CA HIS A 129 -2.21 13.71 -13.92
C HIS A 129 -3.41 14.56 -14.35
N ALA A 130 -4.14 15.16 -13.40
CA ALA A 130 -5.23 16.09 -13.71
C ALA A 130 -4.72 17.36 -14.42
N TYR A 131 -3.60 17.94 -13.98
CA TYR A 131 -2.99 19.09 -14.65
C TYR A 131 -2.47 18.76 -16.05
N MET A 132 -1.88 17.58 -16.25
CA MET A 132 -1.47 17.10 -17.57
C MET A 132 -2.69 16.97 -18.51
N ALA A 133 -3.77 16.34 -18.04
CA ALA A 133 -5.00 16.20 -18.81
C ALA A 133 -5.65 17.55 -19.17
N ALA A 134 -5.50 18.56 -18.30
CA ALA A 134 -5.97 19.92 -18.54
C ALA A 134 -5.01 20.78 -19.39
N GLY A 135 -3.83 20.26 -19.78
CA GLY A 135 -2.81 21.02 -20.49
C GLY A 135 -2.12 22.10 -19.66
N LEU A 136 -2.26 22.04 -18.33
CA LEU A 136 -1.65 22.97 -17.36
C LEU A 136 -0.27 22.53 -16.90
N TRP A 137 0.13 21.29 -17.22
CA TRP A 137 1.42 20.71 -16.90
C TRP A 137 1.96 19.91 -18.08
N SER A 138 3.28 19.98 -18.30
CA SER A 138 4.04 19.07 -19.15
C SER A 138 5.29 18.68 -18.36
N ASP A 139 5.54 17.37 -18.26
CA ASP A 139 6.84 16.81 -17.91
C ASP A 139 7.81 16.83 -19.11
#